data_AF-A0ABD0PET5-F1
#
_entry.id   AF-A0ABD0PET5-F1
#
_cell.length_a   1.000
_cell.length_b   1.000
_cell.length_c   1.000
_cell.angle_alpha   90.00
_cell.angle_beta   90.00
_cell.angle_gamma   90.00
#
_symmetry.space_group_name_H-M   'P 1'
#
loop_
_entity.id
_entity.type
_entity.pdbx_description
1 polymer ?
#
loop_
_entity_poly.entity_id
_entity_poly.type
_entity_poly.pdbx_seq_one_letter_code
_entity_poly.pdbx_strand_id
1 'polypeptide(L)'
;FDGELFLCPGFPVPPDLDYIGYHSYVDERLPSESPGLYSMHPNAEVEFMTATSDALFKTLLELQPRDSSAGEGASQCTEEKVKSVLDDLLEKLPEEYNLAELMSKTAERSPYTLVCLQECERMNLLLAEIHRSLTELDQGLK
;
A
#
# COMPACT_ATOMS: atom_id res chain seq x y z
N PHE A 1 29.47 9.23 39.67
CA PHE A 1 28.38 8.74 38.81
C PHE A 1 27.76 9.97 38.18
N ASP A 2 28.43 10.54 37.20
CA ASP A 2 28.01 11.79 36.56
C ASP A 2 28.16 11.58 35.06
N GLY A 3 27.36 10.66 34.54
CA GLY A 3 27.23 10.47 33.09
C GLY A 3 26.17 11.45 32.63
N GLU A 4 26.50 12.27 31.65
CA GLU A 4 25.51 13.13 30.98
C GLU A 4 24.32 12.27 30.56
N LEU A 5 23.17 12.48 31.20
CA LEU A 5 21.93 11.81 30.81
C LEU A 5 21.39 12.52 29.57
N PHE A 6 20.99 11.74 28.58
CA PHE A 6 20.42 12.22 27.33
C PHE A 6 18.96 11.75 27.23
N LEU A 7 18.06 12.66 26.85
CA LEU A 7 16.66 12.35 26.59
C LEU A 7 16.49 11.69 25.20
N CYS A 8 17.30 12.12 24.23
CA CYS A 8 17.46 11.47 22.94
C CYS A 8 18.91 11.69 22.44
N PRO A 9 19.36 10.99 21.38
CA PRO A 9 20.72 11.16 20.86
C PRO A 9 21.03 12.64 20.57
N GLY A 10 22.03 13.20 21.26
CA GLY A 10 22.42 14.60 21.10
C GLY A 10 21.61 15.63 21.90
N PHE A 11 20.62 15.21 22.70
CA PHE A 11 19.83 16.11 23.55
C PHE A 11 20.02 15.80 25.04
N PRO A 12 20.90 16.52 25.75
CA PRO A 12 21.16 16.30 27.17
C PRO A 12 19.95 16.75 28.02
N VAL A 13 19.76 16.08 29.15
CA VAL A 13 18.72 16.42 30.13
C VAL A 13 18.91 17.87 30.60
N PRO A 14 17.88 18.73 30.52
CA PRO A 14 17.97 20.09 31.01
C PRO A 14 18.21 20.14 32.51
N PRO A 15 18.95 21.14 33.02
CA PRO A 15 19.02 21.42 34.45
C PRO A 15 17.66 21.89 34.98
N ASP A 16 17.52 21.96 36.31
CA ASP A 16 16.30 22.49 36.94
C ASP A 16 16.09 23.96 36.54
N LEU A 17 15.15 24.19 35.64
CA LEU A 17 14.79 25.50 35.10
C LEU A 17 13.34 25.86 35.46
N ASP A 18 12.99 27.13 35.33
CA ASP A 18 11.60 27.56 35.33
C ASP A 18 10.94 27.24 33.98
N TYR A 19 9.62 27.39 33.89
CA TYR A 19 8.88 27.06 32.67
C TYR A 19 9.43 27.77 31.42
N ILE A 20 9.77 29.06 31.55
CA ILE A 20 10.32 29.86 30.45
C ILE A 20 11.74 29.38 30.08
N GLY A 21 12.54 29.02 31.09
CA GLY A 21 13.85 28.42 30.89
C GLY A 21 13.81 27.10 30.13
N TYR A 22 12.82 26.23 30.40
CA TYR A 22 12.66 24.99 29.62
C TYR A 22 12.31 25.25 28.15
N HIS A 23 11.43 26.20 27.85
CA HIS A 23 11.14 26.58 26.45
C HIS A 23 12.40 27.08 25.72
N SER A 24 13.13 28.00 26.36
CA SER A 24 14.38 28.53 25.80
C SER A 24 15.42 27.42 25.59
N TYR A 25 15.50 26.46 26.52
CA TYR A 25 16.41 25.32 26.40
C TYR A 25 16.05 24.42 25.22
N VAL A 26 14.77 24.11 25.03
CA VAL A 26 14.31 23.29 23.87
C VAL A 26 14.64 24.01 22.56
N ASP A 27 14.33 25.30 22.46
CA ASP A 27 14.56 26.08 21.24
C ASP A 27 16.06 26.16 20.86
N GLU A 28 16.95 26.25 21.86
CA GLU A 28 18.40 26.38 21.63
C GLU A 28 19.14 25.05 21.47
N ARG A 29 18.64 23.97 22.08
CA ARG A 29 19.40 22.72 22.27
C ARG A 29 18.82 21.51 21.56
N LEU A 30 17.56 21.55 21.12
CA LEU A 30 16.96 20.43 20.40
C LEU A 30 17.65 20.27 19.02
N PRO A 31 18.21 19.09 18.70
CA PRO A 31 18.79 18.86 17.39
C PRO A 31 17.71 18.82 16.31
N SER A 32 18.12 18.93 15.05
CA SER A 32 17.20 18.81 13.91
C SER A 32 16.44 17.49 13.97
N GLU A 33 15.12 17.57 13.78
CA GLU A 33 14.23 16.41 13.73
C GLU A 33 14.75 15.37 12.73
N SER A 34 14.80 14.12 13.17
CA SER A 34 15.16 12.98 12.34
C SER A 34 14.51 11.72 12.90
N PRO A 35 14.25 10.67 12.10
CA PRO A 35 13.67 9.43 12.59
C PRO A 35 14.43 8.81 13.77
N GLY A 36 15.75 9.03 13.81
CA GLY A 36 16.60 8.53 14.89
C GLY A 36 16.22 9.06 16.28
N LEU A 37 15.68 10.29 16.38
CA LEU A 37 15.18 10.84 17.64
C LEU A 37 14.00 10.02 18.20
N TYR A 38 13.21 9.41 17.30
CA TYR A 38 12.02 8.61 17.62
C TYR A 38 12.31 7.11 17.67
N SER A 39 13.58 6.71 17.72
CA SER A 39 14.02 5.31 17.65
C SER A 39 13.62 4.61 16.33
N MET A 40 13.48 5.39 15.26
CA MET A 40 13.13 4.89 13.93
C MET A 40 14.35 4.86 13.01
N HIS A 41 14.33 3.95 12.04
CA HIS A 41 15.35 3.89 11.00
C HIS A 41 15.23 5.11 10.06
N PRO A 42 16.34 5.67 9.52
CA PRO A 42 16.31 6.81 8.60
C PRO A 42 15.37 6.65 7.40
N ASN A 43 15.13 5.42 6.94
CA ASN A 43 14.18 5.13 5.86
C ASN A 43 12.74 5.57 6.15
N ALA A 44 12.36 5.74 7.42
CA ALA A 44 11.02 6.23 7.79
C ALA A 44 10.77 7.65 7.24
N GLU A 45 11.81 8.48 7.16
CA GLU A 45 11.70 9.82 6.57
C GLU A 45 11.52 9.75 5.05
N VAL A 46 12.23 8.83 4.39
CA VAL A 46 12.06 8.59 2.95
C VAL A 46 10.64 8.13 2.65
N GLU A 47 10.13 7.16 3.40
CA GLU A 47 8.75 6.67 3.26
C GLU A 47 7.72 7.78 3.49
N PHE A 48 7.91 8.59 4.53
CA PHE A 48 7.07 9.74 4.81
C PHE A 48 7.06 10.77 3.67
N MET A 49 8.24 11.13 3.15
CA MET A 49 8.37 12.06 2.02
C MET A 49 7.74 11.48 0.75
N THR A 50 7.91 10.18 0.48
CA THR A 50 7.29 9.51 -0.66
C THR A 50 5.77 9.53 -0.54
N ALA A 51 5.22 9.13 0.61
CA ALA A 51 3.77 9.11 0.83
C ALA A 51 3.15 10.52 0.75
N THR A 52 3.83 11.53 1.30
CA THR A 52 3.40 12.93 1.21
C THR A 52 3.42 13.43 -0.23
N SER A 53 4.47 13.09 -0.99
CA SER A 53 4.59 13.46 -2.41
C SER A 53 3.49 12.79 -3.26
N ASP A 54 3.23 11.50 -3.03
CA ASP A 54 2.18 10.77 -3.72
C ASP A 54 0.79 11.35 -3.42
N ALA A 55 0.54 11.74 -2.16
CA ALA A 55 -0.69 12.41 -1.78
C ALA A 55 -0.84 13.76 -2.52
N LEU A 56 0.22 14.57 -2.57
CA LEU A 56 0.23 15.83 -3.30
C LEU A 56 -0.07 15.63 -4.79
N PHE A 57 0.57 14.66 -5.44
CA PHE A 57 0.32 14.37 -6.86
C PHE A 57 -1.10 13.90 -7.11
N LYS A 58 -1.66 13.04 -6.25
CA LYS A 58 -3.06 12.61 -6.35
C LYS A 58 -4.01 13.82 -6.25
N THR A 59 -3.82 14.67 -5.25
CA THR A 59 -4.65 15.88 -5.10
C THR A 59 -4.52 16.82 -6.30
N LEU A 60 -3.32 16.98 -6.85
CA LEU A 60 -3.10 17.81 -8.04
C LEU A 60 -3.82 17.25 -9.27
N LEU A 61 -3.77 15.93 -9.48
CA LEU A 61 -4.48 15.25 -10.57
C LEU A 61 -6.00 15.37 -10.42
N GLU A 62 -6.53 15.26 -9.19
CA GLU A 62 -7.95 15.43 -8.90
C GLU A 62 -8.46 16.85 -9.18
N LEU A 63 -7.61 17.87 -9.00
CA LEU A 63 -7.92 19.26 -9.31
C LEU A 63 -7.81 19.60 -10.81
N GLN A 64 -7.27 18.70 -11.64
CA GLN A 64 -7.09 18.95 -13.06
C GLN A 64 -8.46 19.02 -13.77
N PRO A 65 -8.73 20.03 -14.61
CA PRO A 65 -10.01 20.12 -15.33
C PRO A 65 -10.14 18.95 -16.30
N ARG A 66 -11.22 18.18 -16.18
CA ARG A 66 -11.48 16.94 -16.95
C ARG A 66 -11.55 17.15 -18.47
N ASP A 67 -11.76 18.39 -18.92
CA ASP A 67 -11.86 18.74 -20.34
C ASP A 67 -10.50 19.06 -21.00
N SER A 68 -9.41 19.11 -20.23
CA SER A 68 -8.09 19.55 -20.71
C SER A 68 -7.31 18.47 -21.49
N SER A 69 -7.81 17.23 -21.56
CA SER A 69 -7.14 16.11 -22.24
C SER A 69 -7.55 15.94 -23.71
N ALA A 70 -8.31 16.86 -24.28
CA ALA A 70 -8.65 16.89 -25.71
C ALA A 70 -7.52 17.52 -26.56
N GLY A 71 -6.27 17.12 -26.31
CA GLY A 71 -5.11 17.50 -27.13
C GLY A 71 -4.92 16.51 -28.27
N GLU A 72 -4.92 17.02 -29.51
CA GLU A 72 -4.73 16.26 -30.75
C GLU A 72 -3.48 15.37 -30.72
N GLY A 73 -3.71 14.07 -30.76
CA GLY A 73 -2.68 13.05 -30.87
C GLY A 73 -3.30 11.74 -30.45
N ALA A 74 -3.46 10.81 -31.38
CA ALA A 74 -4.14 9.52 -31.24
C ALA A 74 -3.56 8.64 -30.10
N SER A 75 -3.80 9.03 -28.86
CA SER A 75 -3.74 8.17 -27.70
C SER A 75 -4.97 7.28 -27.81
N GLN A 76 -4.78 5.96 -27.84
CA GLN A 76 -5.87 4.99 -27.75
C GLN A 76 -6.97 5.54 -26.83
N CYS A 77 -8.21 5.54 -27.31
CA CYS A 77 -9.35 6.00 -26.51
C CYS A 77 -9.26 5.30 -25.14
N THR A 78 -9.60 5.99 -24.04
CA THR A 78 -9.53 5.41 -22.70
C THR A 78 -10.19 4.03 -22.63
N GLU A 79 -11.26 3.83 -23.39
CA GLU A 79 -11.95 2.56 -23.59
C GLU A 79 -11.08 1.47 -24.24
N GLU A 80 -10.30 1.79 -25.28
CA GLU A 80 -9.37 0.85 -25.92
C GLU A 80 -8.26 0.41 -24.96
N LYS A 81 -7.74 1.33 -24.14
CA LYS A 81 -6.75 1.00 -23.10
C LYS A 81 -7.36 0.11 -22.02
N VAL A 82 -8.57 0.45 -21.56
CA VAL A 82 -9.29 -0.34 -20.57
C VAL A 82 -9.56 -1.74 -21.11
N LYS A 83 -9.97 -1.86 -22.38
CA LYS A 83 -10.21 -3.15 -23.03
C LYS A 83 -8.95 -3.99 -23.15
N SER A 84 -7.83 -3.40 -23.55
CA SER A 84 -6.54 -4.11 -23.58
C SER A 84 -6.15 -4.65 -22.20
N VAL A 85 -6.32 -3.86 -21.14
CA VAL A 85 -6.02 -4.31 -19.77
C VAL A 85 -7.00 -5.39 -19.31
N LEU A 86 -8.27 -5.27 -19.68
CA LEU A 86 -9.31 -6.25 -19.38
C LEU A 86 -9.01 -7.62 -20.00
N ASP A 87 -8.69 -7.63 -21.29
CA ASP A 87 -8.32 -8.85 -22.03
C ASP A 87 -7.07 -9.49 -21.42
N ASP A 88 -6.04 -8.69 -21.11
CA ASP A 88 -4.82 -9.16 -20.44
C ASP A 88 -5.10 -9.78 -19.06
N LEU A 89 -6.05 -9.23 -18.29
CA LEU A 89 -6.42 -9.73 -16.97
C LEU A 89 -7.23 -11.03 -17.07
N LEU A 90 -8.14 -11.13 -18.04
CA LEU A 90 -8.91 -12.34 -18.32
C LEU A 90 -7.99 -13.48 -18.78
N GLU A 91 -7.01 -13.20 -19.64
CA GLU A 91 -6.04 -14.21 -20.09
C GLU A 91 -5.15 -14.72 -18.96
N LYS A 92 -4.77 -13.85 -18.01
CA LYS A 92 -3.89 -14.21 -16.89
C LYS A 92 -4.63 -14.84 -15.71
N LEU A 93 -5.96 -14.87 -15.74
CA LEU A 93 -6.73 -15.45 -14.64
C LEU A 93 -6.50 -16.98 -14.61
N PRO A 94 -6.06 -17.54 -13.48
CA PRO A 94 -5.84 -18.98 -13.39
C PRO A 94 -7.16 -19.75 -13.40
N GLU A 95 -7.10 -21.00 -13.83
CA GLU A 95 -8.24 -21.93 -13.78
C GLU A 95 -8.63 -22.27 -12.34
N GLU A 96 -9.91 -22.58 -12.13
CA GLU A 96 -10.42 -23.04 -10.84
C GLU A 96 -9.81 -24.39 -10.45
N TYR A 97 -9.59 -24.57 -9.14
CA TYR A 97 -9.13 -25.82 -8.58
C TYR A 97 -10.21 -26.90 -8.73
N ASN A 98 -9.86 -28.02 -9.35
CA ASN A 98 -10.72 -29.20 -9.36
C ASN A 98 -10.71 -29.89 -7.98
N LEU A 99 -11.62 -29.46 -7.11
CA LEU A 99 -11.73 -29.99 -5.74
C LEU A 99 -12.02 -31.50 -5.71
N ALA A 100 -12.78 -32.03 -6.67
CA ALA A 100 -13.08 -33.46 -6.74
C ALA A 100 -11.81 -34.28 -6.99
N GLU A 101 -10.98 -33.83 -7.94
CA GLU A 101 -9.69 -34.43 -8.22
C GLU A 101 -8.75 -34.32 -7.01
N LEU A 102 -8.66 -33.13 -6.41
CA LEU A 102 -7.78 -32.87 -5.27
C LEU A 102 -8.15 -33.70 -4.03
N MET A 103 -9.46 -33.85 -3.78
CA MET A 103 -9.98 -34.73 -2.73
C MET A 103 -9.69 -36.19 -3.03
N SER A 104 -9.79 -36.64 -4.28
CA SER A 104 -9.50 -38.03 -4.66
C SER A 104 -8.04 -38.42 -4.51
N LYS A 105 -7.11 -37.46 -4.71
CA LYS A 105 -5.67 -37.67 -4.57
C LYS A 105 -5.19 -37.64 -3.12
N THR A 106 -6.05 -37.25 -2.18
CA THR A 106 -5.67 -37.14 -0.78
C THR A 106 -6.18 -38.31 0.05
N ALA A 107 -5.27 -39.22 0.39
CA ALA A 107 -5.60 -40.41 1.18
C ALA A 107 -5.85 -40.12 2.67
N GLU A 108 -5.12 -39.16 3.26
CA GLU A 108 -5.20 -38.84 4.68
C GLU A 108 -5.66 -37.40 4.91
N ARG A 109 -6.80 -37.23 5.59
CA ARG A 109 -7.38 -35.92 5.91
C ARG A 109 -6.79 -35.37 7.20
N SER A 110 -5.54 -34.96 7.13
CA SER A 110 -4.92 -34.16 8.19
C SER A 110 -5.59 -32.78 8.30
N PRO A 111 -5.50 -32.08 9.44
CA PRO A 111 -5.99 -30.71 9.57
C PRO A 111 -5.41 -29.74 8.52
N TYR A 112 -4.13 -29.87 8.17
CA TYR A 112 -3.50 -29.04 7.13
C TYR A 112 -4.08 -29.29 5.74
N THR A 113 -4.36 -30.56 5.42
CA THR A 113 -5.03 -30.93 4.18
C THR A 113 -6.41 -30.30 4.07
N LEU A 114 -7.19 -30.35 5.16
CA LEU A 114 -8.54 -29.80 5.17
C LEU A 114 -8.54 -28.29 4.94
N VAL A 115 -7.64 -27.56 5.61
CA VAL A 115 -7.47 -26.12 5.41
C VAL A 115 -7.07 -25.82 3.96
N CYS A 116 -6.16 -26.59 3.37
CA CYS A 116 -5.78 -26.42 1.97
C CYS A 116 -6.98 -26.58 1.02
N LEU A 117 -7.81 -27.61 1.22
CA LEU A 117 -9.02 -27.82 0.42
C LEU A 117 -10.04 -26.67 0.57
N GLN A 118 -10.22 -26.16 1.80
CA GLN A 118 -11.09 -25.01 2.07
C GLN A 118 -10.56 -23.73 1.42
N GLU A 119 -9.25 -23.49 1.45
CA GLU A 119 -8.64 -22.35 0.77
C GLU A 119 -8.75 -22.47 -0.76
N CYS A 120 -8.65 -23.67 -1.34
CA CYS A 120 -8.95 -23.90 -2.75
C CYS A 120 -10.40 -23.58 -3.10
N GLU A 121 -11.36 -24.00 -2.27
CA GLU A 121 -12.78 -23.66 -2.45
C GLU A 121 -13.01 -22.15 -2.37
N ARG A 122 -12.43 -21.48 -1.37
CA ARG A 122 -12.49 -20.02 -1.23
C ARG A 122 -11.86 -19.31 -2.41
N MET A 123 -10.75 -19.83 -2.94
CA MET A 123 -10.09 -19.28 -4.12
C MET A 123 -10.96 -19.44 -5.37
N ASN A 124 -11.65 -20.58 -5.56
CA ASN A 124 -12.58 -20.75 -6.66
C ASN A 124 -13.72 -19.72 -6.63
N LEU A 125 -14.28 -19.44 -5.45
CA LEU A 125 -15.30 -18.40 -5.30
C LEU A 125 -14.76 -17.01 -5.69
N LEU A 126 -13.52 -16.70 -5.31
CA LEU A 126 -12.86 -15.44 -5.70
C LEU A 126 -12.62 -15.38 -7.21
N LEU A 127 -12.11 -16.46 -7.82
CA LEU A 127 -11.86 -16.52 -9.27
C LEU A 127 -13.16 -16.38 -10.06
N ALA A 128 -14.22 -17.05 -9.65
CA ALA A 128 -15.53 -16.95 -10.27
C ALA A 128 -16.07 -15.51 -10.20
N GLU A 129 -15.93 -14.84 -9.07
CA GLU A 129 -16.38 -13.45 -8.90
C GLU A 129 -15.55 -12.46 -9.73
N ILE A 130 -14.22 -12.64 -9.78
CA ILE A 130 -13.35 -11.84 -10.64
C ILE A 130 -13.74 -12.03 -12.11
N HIS A 131 -13.88 -13.28 -12.55
CA HIS A 131 -14.27 -13.60 -13.93
C HIS A 131 -15.63 -12.99 -14.28
N ARG A 132 -16.62 -13.12 -13.37
CA ARG A 132 -17.95 -12.51 -13.53
C ARG A 132 -17.84 -11.00 -13.69
N SER A 133 -17.15 -10.32 -12.78
CA SER A 133 -17.02 -8.86 -12.79
C SER A 133 -16.29 -8.35 -14.04
N LEU A 134 -15.23 -9.01 -14.48
CA LEU A 134 -14.50 -8.63 -15.70
C LEU A 134 -15.35 -8.88 -16.95
N THR A 135 -16.11 -9.99 -17.00
CA THR A 135 -17.02 -10.28 -18.11
C THR A 135 -18.16 -9.25 -18.20
N GLU A 136 -18.73 -8.84 -17.06
CA GLU A 136 -19.75 -7.79 -17.00
C GLU A 136 -19.19 -6.45 -17.50
N LEU A 137 -17.94 -6.13 -17.15
CA LEU A 137 -17.26 -4.94 -17.66
C LEU A 137 -17.02 -5.01 -19.17
N ASP A 138 -16.58 -6.16 -19.72
CA ASP A 138 -16.42 -6.34 -21.19
C ASP A 138 -17.74 -6.13 -21.93
N GLN A 139 -18.85 -6.65 -21.37
CA GLN A 139 -20.18 -6.46 -21.94
C GLN A 139 -20.65 -5.01 -21.85
N GLY A 140 -20.30 -4.29 -20.78
CA GLY A 140 -20.64 -2.88 -20.60
C GLY A 140 -19.82 -1.92 -21.48
N LEU A 141 -18.65 -2.36 -21.97
CA LEU A 141 -17.80 -1.62 -22.91
C LEU A 141 -18.17 -1.87 -24.39
N LYS A 142 -19.01 -2.87 -24.68
CA LYS A 142 -19.55 -3.15 -26.02
C LYS A 142 -20.78 -2.31 -26.31
#